data_AF-A0A090WP14-F1
#
_entry.id   AF-A0A090WP14-F1
#
_cell.length_a   1.000
_cell.length_b   1.000
_cell.length_c   1.000
_cell.angle_alpha   90.00
_cell.angle_beta   90.00
_cell.angle_gamma   90.00
#
_symmetry.space_group_name_H-M   'P 1'
#
loop_
_entity.id
_entity.type
_entity.pdbx_description
1 polymer ?
#
loop_
_entity_poly.entity_id
_entity_poly.type
_entity_poly.pdbx_seq_one_letter_code
_entity_poly.pdbx_strand_id
1 'polypeptide(L)'
;MKLSITLSLLLFSLLTFGQDLTKIKSSLEKLKVDENGTYESDKWYYNPDKADIKEIKTETLNKVLAEYDLYSAVLEGFYGWHEKTSRCLILRKVDNGELTIIDPIWYNGISTELIKMVIGYEFKNKEELQIFTFELQGVMLIGSTHNKEFKNTVFGENKISFDLYDSYQEERIWRKIEIGIKNNKIEFLTSTNPITNEMRTIEK
;
A
#
# COMPACT_ATOMS: atom_id res chain seq x y z
N MET A 1 20.49 -41.89 -0.91
CA MET A 1 19.89 -40.59 -1.26
C MET A 1 18.89 -40.15 -0.19
N LYS A 2 19.34 -39.65 0.98
CA LYS A 2 18.46 -38.98 1.97
C LYS A 2 19.15 -37.83 2.72
N LEU A 3 20.40 -37.51 2.39
CA LEU A 3 21.17 -36.44 3.04
C LEU A 3 21.14 -35.10 2.29
N SER A 4 20.56 -35.04 1.08
CA SER A 4 20.60 -33.84 0.23
C SER A 4 19.40 -32.91 0.39
N ILE A 5 18.29 -33.38 0.97
CA ILE A 5 17.04 -32.59 1.05
C ILE A 5 17.03 -31.71 2.31
N THR A 6 17.63 -32.17 3.41
CA THR A 6 17.70 -31.42 4.68
C THR A 6 18.62 -30.20 4.59
N LEU A 7 19.67 -30.25 3.76
CA LEU A 7 20.59 -29.13 3.58
C LEU A 7 19.99 -27.99 2.73
N SER A 8 19.13 -28.31 1.75
CA SER A 8 18.43 -27.30 0.94
C SER A 8 17.34 -26.56 1.73
N LEU A 9 16.72 -27.19 2.72
CA LEU A 9 15.71 -26.54 3.59
C LEU A 9 16.34 -25.57 4.60
N LEU A 10 17.57 -25.82 5.05
CA LEU A 10 18.32 -24.91 5.94
C LEU A 10 18.88 -23.67 5.23
N LEU A 11 19.14 -23.76 3.93
CA LEU A 11 19.58 -22.62 3.11
C LEU A 11 18.44 -21.62 2.83
N PHE A 12 17.18 -22.07 2.79
CA PHE A 12 16.03 -21.16 2.67
C PHE A 12 15.65 -20.44 3.97
N SER A 13 15.94 -21.01 5.14
CA SER A 13 15.73 -20.33 6.43
C SER A 13 16.75 -19.22 6.73
N LEU A 14 17.82 -19.12 5.93
CA LEU A 14 18.88 -18.11 6.10
C LEU A 14 18.78 -16.96 5.10
N LEU A 15 17.83 -16.95 4.16
CA LEU A 15 17.64 -15.80 3.25
C LEU A 15 16.92 -14.61 3.87
N THR A 16 16.59 -14.66 5.17
CA THR A 16 16.26 -13.47 5.97
C THR A 16 17.52 -12.73 6.43
N PHE A 17 18.57 -12.70 5.60
CA PHE A 17 19.72 -11.83 5.80
C PHE A 17 19.25 -10.37 5.81
N GLY A 18 19.56 -9.69 6.91
CA GLY A 18 18.92 -8.46 7.38
C GLY A 18 18.78 -7.37 6.34
N GLN A 19 17.54 -6.94 6.10
CA GLN A 19 17.26 -5.69 5.40
C GLN A 19 18.00 -4.55 6.11
N ASP A 20 18.74 -3.73 5.36
CA ASP A 20 19.28 -2.49 5.92
C ASP A 20 18.14 -1.47 6.07
N LEU A 21 17.60 -1.42 7.28
CA LEU A 21 16.51 -0.52 7.64
C LEU A 21 17.00 0.81 8.22
N THR A 22 18.29 1.12 8.14
CA THR A 22 18.88 2.31 8.78
C THR A 22 18.22 3.60 8.28
N LYS A 23 18.05 3.73 6.95
CA LYS A 23 17.47 4.93 6.33
C LYS A 23 16.00 5.13 6.73
N ILE A 24 15.19 4.07 6.67
CA ILE A 24 13.77 4.16 7.02
C ILE A 24 13.58 4.40 8.52
N LYS A 25 14.38 3.76 9.39
CA LYS A 25 14.34 4.03 10.83
C LYS A 25 14.65 5.50 11.12
N SER A 26 15.71 6.06 10.53
CA SER A 26 16.03 7.48 10.71
C SER A 26 14.91 8.43 10.25
N SER A 27 14.21 8.10 9.17
CA SER A 27 13.04 8.87 8.73
C SER A 27 11.85 8.71 9.69
N LEU A 28 11.56 7.49 10.14
CA LEU A 28 10.45 7.16 11.05
C LEU A 28 10.62 7.74 12.46
N GLU A 29 11.85 7.87 12.95
CA GLU A 29 12.17 8.51 14.23
C GLU A 29 11.61 9.94 14.33
N LYS A 30 11.45 10.64 13.20
CA LYS A 30 10.84 11.98 13.13
C LYS A 30 9.32 11.98 13.38
N LEU A 31 8.68 10.81 13.38
CA LEU A 31 7.24 10.60 13.62
C LEU A 31 6.95 10.07 15.02
N LYS A 32 7.90 10.08 15.95
CA LYS A 32 7.61 9.73 17.35
C LYS A 32 6.70 10.79 17.97
N VAL A 33 5.81 10.34 18.85
CA VAL A 33 5.15 11.25 19.80
C VAL A 33 6.24 11.90 20.64
N ASP A 34 6.11 13.19 20.90
CA ASP A 34 7.11 13.92 21.68
C ASP A 34 7.16 13.43 23.13
N GLU A 35 8.23 13.81 23.86
CA GLU A 35 8.43 13.39 25.26
C GLU A 35 7.32 13.89 26.21
N ASN A 36 6.55 14.89 25.79
CA ASN A 36 5.41 15.42 26.55
C ASN A 36 4.11 14.65 26.28
N GLY A 37 4.13 13.67 25.37
CA GLY A 37 2.96 12.90 24.95
C GLY A 37 2.03 13.68 24.02
N THR A 38 2.48 14.77 23.41
CA THR A 38 1.67 15.59 22.52
C THR A 38 1.57 14.93 21.15
N TYR A 39 0.34 14.76 20.67
CA TYR A 39 0.05 14.25 19.34
C TYR A 39 -1.06 15.07 18.68
N GLU A 40 -0.97 15.18 17.36
CA GLU A 40 -2.09 15.55 16.50
C GLU A 40 -3.01 14.33 16.30
N SER A 41 -4.33 14.57 16.41
CA SER A 41 -5.35 13.58 16.06
C SER A 41 -5.24 13.20 14.58
N ASP A 42 -5.63 11.97 14.26
CA ASP A 42 -5.70 11.48 12.88
C ASP A 42 -4.35 11.43 12.14
N LYS A 43 -3.27 11.22 12.92
CA LYS A 43 -1.91 10.98 12.44
C LYS A 43 -1.40 9.63 12.93
N TRP A 44 -0.43 9.09 12.18
CA TRP A 44 0.28 7.86 12.52
C TRP A 44 1.68 8.17 13.06
N TYR A 45 2.01 7.56 14.18
CA TYR A 45 3.25 7.75 14.93
C TYR A 45 4.07 6.47 14.98
N TYR A 46 5.38 6.67 15.01
CA TYR A 46 6.34 5.58 15.08
C TYR A 46 6.56 5.17 16.54
N ASN A 47 6.36 3.89 16.83
CA ASN A 47 6.78 3.26 18.07
C ASN A 47 7.84 2.18 17.77
N PRO A 48 9.12 2.37 18.18
CA PRO A 48 10.20 1.45 17.84
C PRO A 48 9.99 0.04 18.40
N ASP A 49 9.20 -0.11 19.48
CA ASP A 49 8.93 -1.40 20.11
C ASP A 49 7.88 -2.22 19.33
N LYS A 50 7.05 -1.56 18.51
CA LYS A 50 5.93 -2.20 17.79
C LYS A 50 6.11 -2.25 16.27
N ALA A 51 7.00 -1.45 15.70
CA ALA A 51 6.87 -1.03 14.30
C ALA A 51 7.01 -2.10 13.20
N ASP A 52 7.54 -3.30 13.47
CA ASP A 52 7.69 -4.43 12.52
C ASP A 52 7.85 -3.98 11.05
N ILE A 53 8.94 -3.25 10.80
CA ILE A 53 9.23 -2.59 9.51
C ILE A 53 9.67 -3.65 8.50
N LYS A 54 9.08 -3.62 7.31
CA LYS A 54 9.41 -4.50 6.18
C LYS A 54 9.56 -3.69 4.90
N GLU A 55 10.68 -3.85 4.22
CA GLU A 55 10.85 -3.35 2.85
C GLU A 55 9.89 -4.11 1.91
N ILE A 56 9.26 -3.38 0.99
CA ILE A 56 8.37 -3.92 -0.04
C ILE A 56 9.12 -3.85 -1.36
N LYS A 57 9.29 -5.01 -2.00
CA LYS A 57 9.87 -5.12 -3.34
C LYS A 57 8.81 -5.59 -4.32
N THR A 58 8.54 -4.75 -5.29
CA THR A 58 7.65 -4.99 -6.43
C THR A 58 8.44 -4.71 -7.71
N GLU A 59 8.11 -5.36 -8.82
CA GLU A 59 8.89 -5.17 -10.03
C GLU A 59 8.46 -3.91 -10.79
N THR A 60 7.17 -3.75 -11.01
CA THR A 60 6.66 -2.70 -11.89
C THR A 60 6.29 -1.44 -11.12
N LEU A 61 5.67 -1.59 -9.95
CA LEU A 61 5.31 -0.47 -9.09
C LEU A 61 6.55 0.31 -8.62
N ASN A 62 7.68 -0.35 -8.33
CA ASN A 62 8.94 0.35 -8.04
C ASN A 62 9.49 1.16 -9.24
N LYS A 63 9.19 0.77 -10.49
CA LYS A 63 9.55 1.58 -11.68
C LYS A 63 8.67 2.82 -11.78
N VAL A 64 7.37 2.69 -11.48
CA VAL A 64 6.43 3.82 -11.46
C VAL A 64 6.75 4.80 -10.35
N LEU A 65 7.09 4.29 -9.16
CA LEU A 65 7.44 5.07 -7.97
C LEU A 65 8.95 5.16 -7.77
N ALA A 66 9.71 5.40 -8.84
CA ALA A 66 11.18 5.34 -8.81
C ALA A 66 11.85 6.33 -7.85
N GLU A 67 11.15 7.40 -7.44
CA GLU A 67 11.62 8.37 -6.46
C GLU A 67 11.44 7.92 -5.00
N TYR A 68 10.84 6.74 -4.76
CA TYR A 68 10.46 6.27 -3.44
C TYR A 68 10.99 4.86 -3.15
N ASP A 69 11.50 4.69 -1.94
CA ASP A 69 11.65 3.38 -1.30
C ASP A 69 10.33 3.02 -0.61
N LEU A 70 9.82 1.80 -0.82
CA LEU A 70 8.54 1.35 -0.28
C LEU A 70 8.75 0.45 0.95
N TYR A 71 8.02 0.75 2.02
CA TYR A 71 8.02 -0.03 3.26
C TYR A 71 6.61 -0.26 3.77
N SER A 72 6.45 -1.25 4.64
CA SER A 72 5.31 -1.32 5.55
C SER A 72 5.80 -1.30 6.99
N ALA A 73 5.08 -0.63 7.86
CA ALA A 73 5.35 -0.65 9.30
C ALA A 73 4.04 -0.57 10.08
N VAL A 74 4.04 -1.14 11.28
CA VAL A 74 2.96 -0.94 12.26
C VAL A 74 3.16 0.42 12.91
N LEU A 75 2.17 1.29 12.81
CA LEU A 75 2.17 2.62 13.40
C LEU A 75 1.02 2.76 14.39
N GLU A 76 1.17 3.69 15.32
CA GLU A 76 0.16 4.05 16.33
C GLU A 76 -0.60 5.29 15.88
N GLY A 77 -1.93 5.23 15.88
CA GLY A 77 -2.80 6.36 15.60
C GLY A 77 -3.61 6.71 16.84
N PHE A 78 -3.71 8.01 17.12
CA PHE A 78 -4.46 8.52 18.26
C PHE A 78 -5.70 9.29 17.79
N TYR A 79 -6.86 8.86 18.28
CA TYR A 79 -8.17 9.34 17.86
C TYR A 79 -8.99 9.75 19.09
N GLY A 80 -8.80 10.99 19.54
CA GLY A 80 -9.30 11.42 20.85
C GLY A 80 -8.73 10.53 21.96
N TRP A 81 -9.59 9.72 22.59
CA TRP A 81 -9.22 8.78 23.67
C TRP A 81 -8.89 7.35 23.17
N HIS A 82 -9.00 7.10 21.87
CA HIS A 82 -8.75 5.77 21.30
C HIS A 82 -7.35 5.69 20.68
N GLU A 83 -6.54 4.76 21.17
CA GLU A 83 -5.32 4.31 20.52
C GLU A 83 -5.66 3.18 19.53
N LYS A 84 -5.10 3.26 18.32
CA LYS A 84 -5.19 2.20 17.33
C LYS A 84 -3.81 1.90 16.77
N THR A 85 -3.52 0.63 16.52
CA THR A 85 -2.33 0.22 15.77
C THR A 85 -2.74 -0.30 14.41
N SER A 86 -2.03 0.08 13.35
CA SER A 86 -2.24 -0.53 12.04
C SER A 86 -0.96 -0.59 11.22
N ARG A 87 -0.89 -1.57 10.33
CA ARG A 87 0.19 -1.62 9.34
C ARG A 87 -0.14 -0.64 8.22
N CYS A 88 0.73 0.33 8.01
CA CYS A 88 0.59 1.33 6.95
C CYS A 88 1.60 1.06 5.83
N LEU A 89 1.26 1.47 4.61
CA LEU A 89 2.23 1.60 3.52
C LEU A 89 2.98 2.93 3.72
N ILE A 90 4.30 2.89 3.58
CA ILE A 90 5.17 4.05 3.74
C ILE A 90 5.97 4.21 2.46
N LEU A 91 5.87 5.39 1.85
CA LEU A 91 6.72 5.80 0.75
C LEU A 91 7.76 6.76 1.32
N ARG A 92 9.04 6.36 1.27
CA ARG A 92 10.15 7.19 1.69
C ARG A 92 10.82 7.75 0.45
N LYS A 93 10.82 9.07 0.29
CA LYS A 93 11.49 9.72 -0.83
C LYS A 93 13.01 9.47 -0.77
N VAL A 94 13.59 9.02 -1.87
CA VAL A 94 14.99 8.57 -1.93
C VAL A 94 15.97 9.71 -1.65
N ASP A 95 15.65 10.92 -2.13
CA ASP A 95 16.51 12.11 -2.11
C ASP A 95 16.67 12.73 -0.71
N ASN A 96 15.60 12.89 0.05
CA ASN A 96 15.55 13.66 1.28
C ASN A 96 15.02 12.86 2.50
N GLY A 97 14.53 11.63 2.28
CA GLY A 97 13.96 10.77 3.31
C GLY A 97 12.62 11.24 3.87
N GLU A 98 11.92 12.15 3.19
CA GLU A 98 10.54 12.56 3.48
C GLU A 98 9.61 11.35 3.39
N LEU A 99 8.60 11.33 4.25
CA LEU A 99 7.67 10.20 4.38
C LEU A 99 6.28 10.60 3.93
N THR A 100 5.71 9.82 3.03
CA THR A 100 4.26 9.77 2.79
C THR A 100 3.73 8.49 3.43
N ILE A 101 2.83 8.63 4.40
CA ILE A 101 2.18 7.51 5.08
C ILE A 101 0.81 7.34 4.45
N ILE A 102 0.56 6.16 3.89
CA ILE A 102 -0.71 5.83 3.29
C ILE A 102 -1.55 5.09 4.34
N ASP A 103 -2.69 5.71 4.67
CA ASP A 103 -3.69 5.13 5.56
C ASP A 103 -4.11 3.74 5.08
N PRO A 104 -4.34 2.79 6.00
CA PRO A 104 -5.00 1.53 5.67
C PRO A 104 -6.37 1.80 5.03
N ILE A 105 -6.72 1.03 3.99
CA ILE A 105 -7.96 1.26 3.25
C ILE A 105 -9.23 1.14 4.11
N TRP A 106 -9.21 0.36 5.21
CA TRP A 106 -10.33 0.29 6.15
C TRP A 106 -10.54 1.59 6.94
N TYR A 107 -9.51 2.44 7.04
CA TYR A 107 -9.54 3.69 7.80
C TYR A 107 -9.96 4.88 6.93
N ASN A 108 -9.28 5.14 5.82
CA ASN A 108 -9.53 6.34 4.98
C ASN A 108 -9.93 6.02 3.53
N GLY A 109 -10.23 4.74 3.23
CA GLY A 109 -10.58 4.31 1.89
C GLY A 109 -9.40 4.41 0.91
N ILE A 110 -9.71 4.62 -0.37
CA ILE A 110 -8.70 4.69 -1.43
C ILE A 110 -7.89 5.99 -1.30
N SER A 111 -6.58 5.86 -1.10
CA SER A 111 -5.68 7.00 -0.97
C SER A 111 -5.56 7.79 -2.27
N THR A 112 -5.91 9.08 -2.23
CA THR A 112 -5.70 9.98 -3.37
C THR A 112 -4.24 10.28 -3.63
N GLU A 113 -3.42 10.35 -2.59
CA GLU A 113 -1.99 10.65 -2.72
C GLU A 113 -1.29 9.53 -3.50
N LEU A 114 -1.48 8.27 -3.10
CA LEU A 114 -0.90 7.12 -3.80
C LEU A 114 -1.37 7.05 -5.26
N ILE A 115 -2.67 7.26 -5.50
CA ILE A 115 -3.22 7.18 -6.85
C ILE A 115 -2.72 8.32 -7.74
N LYS A 116 -2.60 9.55 -7.23
CA LYS A 116 -2.01 10.67 -7.98
C LYS A 116 -0.57 10.42 -8.41
N MET A 117 0.21 9.67 -7.61
CA MET A 117 1.60 9.35 -7.95
C MET A 117 1.73 8.39 -9.16
N VAL A 118 0.72 7.58 -9.44
CA VAL A 118 0.75 6.62 -10.55
C VAL A 118 0.04 7.13 -11.81
N ILE A 119 -0.81 8.15 -11.68
CA ILE A 119 -1.47 8.80 -12.81
C ILE A 119 -0.42 9.47 -13.69
N GLY A 120 -0.50 9.18 -14.97
CA GLY A 120 0.36 9.75 -15.98
C GLY A 120 1.52 8.86 -16.42
N TYR A 121 1.78 7.75 -15.73
CA TYR A 121 2.80 6.80 -16.12
C TYR A 121 2.38 6.02 -17.37
N GLU A 122 3.25 5.98 -18.37
CA GLU A 122 3.06 5.24 -19.62
C GLU A 122 3.77 3.89 -19.54
N PHE A 123 2.99 2.82 -19.60
CA PHE A 123 3.48 1.44 -19.56
C PHE A 123 3.94 0.99 -20.94
N LYS A 124 5.01 0.20 -20.99
CA LYS A 124 5.60 -0.30 -22.24
C LYS A 124 4.60 -1.13 -23.05
N ASN A 125 3.79 -1.93 -22.35
CA ASN A 125 2.79 -2.81 -22.95
C ASN A 125 1.68 -3.16 -21.95
N LYS A 126 0.70 -3.92 -22.42
CA LYS A 126 -0.46 -4.33 -21.61
C LYS A 126 -0.05 -5.29 -20.48
N GLU A 127 0.94 -6.14 -20.72
CA GLU A 127 1.44 -7.10 -19.73
C GLU A 127 2.06 -6.39 -18.52
N GLU A 128 2.86 -5.35 -18.75
CA GLU A 128 3.44 -4.53 -17.68
C GLU A 128 2.35 -3.80 -16.88
N LEU A 129 1.34 -3.25 -17.56
CA LEU A 129 0.18 -2.62 -16.90
C LEU A 129 -0.62 -3.63 -16.04
N GLN A 130 -0.76 -4.87 -16.50
CA GLN A 130 -1.44 -5.93 -15.72
C GLN A 130 -0.67 -6.28 -14.45
N ILE A 131 0.65 -6.49 -14.55
CA ILE A 131 1.51 -6.77 -13.40
C ILE A 131 1.45 -5.60 -12.41
N PHE A 132 1.62 -4.37 -12.91
CA PHE A 132 1.48 -3.16 -12.12
C PHE A 132 0.14 -3.09 -11.37
N THR A 133 -0.97 -3.42 -12.04
CA THR A 133 -2.31 -3.35 -11.44
C THR A 133 -2.42 -4.28 -10.22
N PHE A 134 -1.91 -5.50 -10.32
CA PHE A 134 -1.92 -6.44 -9.19
C PHE A 134 -0.97 -6.01 -8.07
N GLU A 135 0.20 -5.46 -8.39
CA GLU A 135 1.11 -4.90 -7.40
C GLU A 135 0.49 -3.70 -6.66
N LEU A 136 -0.18 -2.81 -7.39
CA LEU A 136 -0.92 -1.68 -6.82
C LEU A 136 -2.03 -2.16 -5.89
N GLN A 137 -2.84 -3.13 -6.31
CA GLN A 137 -3.86 -3.76 -5.46
C GLN A 137 -3.25 -4.35 -4.18
N GLY A 138 -2.10 -5.03 -4.30
CA GLY A 138 -1.38 -5.60 -3.17
C GLY A 138 -0.96 -4.54 -2.14
N VAL A 139 -0.36 -3.43 -2.58
CA VAL A 139 0.08 -2.37 -1.66
C VAL A 139 -1.07 -1.57 -1.07
N MET A 140 -2.17 -1.39 -1.82
CA MET A 140 -3.38 -0.71 -1.34
C MET A 140 -4.09 -1.49 -0.21
N LEU A 141 -3.90 -2.81 -0.12
CA LEU A 141 -4.49 -3.66 0.94
C LEU A 141 -3.62 -3.77 2.19
N ILE A 142 -2.44 -3.16 2.24
CA ILE A 142 -1.57 -3.18 3.42
C ILE A 142 -2.35 -2.69 4.65
N GLY A 143 -2.32 -3.49 5.72
CA GLY A 143 -3.06 -3.22 6.97
C GLY A 143 -4.54 -3.58 6.95
N SER A 144 -5.07 -4.11 5.84
CA SER A 144 -6.51 -4.33 5.64
C SER A 144 -6.89 -5.74 5.20
N THR A 145 -5.91 -6.64 5.06
CA THR A 145 -6.07 -7.98 4.45
C THR A 145 -7.00 -8.94 5.22
N HIS A 146 -7.45 -8.60 6.43
CA HIS A 146 -8.31 -9.48 7.22
C HIS A 146 -9.80 -9.36 6.87
N ASN A 147 -10.23 -8.22 6.32
CA ASN A 147 -11.64 -7.98 5.99
C ASN A 147 -11.83 -7.17 4.70
N LYS A 148 -10.75 -6.94 3.94
CA LYS A 148 -10.77 -6.25 2.66
C LYS A 148 -10.01 -7.06 1.62
N GLU A 149 -10.58 -7.16 0.44
CA GLU A 149 -10.00 -7.91 -0.68
C GLU A 149 -10.39 -7.26 -2.01
N PHE A 150 -9.48 -7.23 -2.98
CA PHE A 150 -9.82 -6.89 -4.36
C PHE A 150 -10.19 -8.16 -5.12
N LYS A 151 -11.36 -8.15 -5.78
CA LYS A 151 -11.85 -9.25 -6.61
C LYS A 151 -12.32 -8.73 -7.97
N ASN A 152 -12.66 -9.66 -8.87
CA ASN A 152 -13.27 -9.38 -10.17
C ASN A 152 -12.46 -8.41 -11.06
N THR A 153 -11.13 -8.51 -11.04
CA THR A 153 -10.28 -7.70 -11.93
C THR A 153 -10.52 -8.06 -13.39
N VAL A 154 -10.92 -7.09 -14.19
CA VAL A 154 -11.18 -7.21 -15.64
C VAL A 154 -10.34 -6.19 -16.38
N PHE A 155 -9.56 -6.65 -17.36
CA PHE A 155 -8.73 -5.81 -18.22
C PHE A 155 -9.45 -5.58 -19.56
N GLY A 156 -9.78 -4.33 -19.85
CA GLY A 156 -10.29 -3.87 -21.13
C GLY A 156 -9.26 -3.07 -21.92
N GLU A 157 -9.64 -2.60 -23.10
CA GLU A 157 -8.76 -1.79 -23.95
C GLU A 157 -8.50 -0.39 -23.38
N ASN A 158 -9.57 0.29 -22.91
CA ASN A 158 -9.52 1.66 -22.41
C ASN A 158 -9.80 1.78 -20.92
N LYS A 159 -9.97 0.65 -20.22
CA LYS A 159 -10.22 0.64 -18.78
C LYS A 159 -9.84 -0.68 -18.13
N ILE A 160 -9.54 -0.61 -16.84
CA ILE A 160 -9.41 -1.76 -15.94
C ILE A 160 -10.44 -1.59 -14.84
N SER A 161 -11.19 -2.64 -14.50
CA SER A 161 -12.17 -2.58 -13.40
C SER A 161 -11.91 -3.66 -12.39
N PHE A 162 -12.15 -3.38 -11.11
CA PHE A 162 -12.10 -4.35 -10.02
C PHE A 162 -12.98 -3.88 -8.86
N ASP A 163 -13.33 -4.81 -7.98
CA ASP A 163 -14.21 -4.55 -6.85
C ASP A 163 -13.42 -4.70 -5.55
N LEU A 164 -13.56 -3.73 -4.64
CA LEU A 164 -13.13 -3.85 -3.27
C LEU A 164 -14.26 -4.44 -2.44
N TYR A 165 -14.04 -5.61 -1.88
CA TYR A 165 -14.96 -6.29 -0.98
C TYR A 165 -14.67 -5.93 0.48
N ASP A 166 -15.73 -5.90 1.28
CA ASP A 166 -15.68 -5.87 2.75
C ASP A 166 -16.34 -7.13 3.29
N SER A 167 -15.65 -7.84 4.19
CA SER A 167 -16.11 -9.09 4.81
C SER A 167 -16.18 -9.02 6.34
N TYR A 168 -16.18 -7.83 6.94
CA TYR A 168 -16.22 -7.69 8.41
C TYR A 168 -17.47 -8.30 9.08
N GLN A 169 -18.63 -8.31 8.40
CA GLN A 169 -19.87 -8.90 8.90
C GLN A 169 -20.55 -9.79 7.86
N GLU A 170 -20.65 -9.27 6.64
CA GLU A 170 -21.16 -9.97 5.47
C GLU A 170 -20.29 -9.56 4.29
N GLU A 171 -19.94 -10.54 3.45
CA GLU A 171 -19.19 -10.25 2.24
C GLU A 171 -20.04 -9.42 1.27
N ARG A 172 -19.59 -8.20 0.99
CA ARG A 172 -20.25 -7.31 0.03
C ARG A 172 -19.25 -6.47 -0.75
N ILE A 173 -19.65 -6.03 -1.94
CA ILE A 173 -18.89 -5.03 -2.69
C ILE A 173 -18.99 -3.70 -1.94
N TRP A 174 -17.85 -3.24 -1.42
CA TRP A 174 -17.73 -1.96 -0.74
C TRP A 174 -17.50 -0.82 -1.71
N ARG A 175 -16.62 -1.02 -2.71
CA ARG A 175 -16.37 -0.06 -3.79
C ARG A 175 -16.20 -0.78 -5.11
N LYS A 176 -16.80 -0.23 -6.17
CA LYS A 176 -16.44 -0.54 -7.56
C LYS A 176 -15.36 0.44 -8.01
N ILE A 177 -14.29 -0.06 -8.59
CA ILE A 177 -13.13 0.74 -8.99
C ILE A 177 -12.92 0.60 -10.48
N GLU A 178 -12.71 1.72 -11.17
CA GLU A 178 -12.29 1.74 -12.57
C GLU A 178 -11.05 2.61 -12.74
N ILE A 179 -10.07 2.11 -13.49
CA ILE A 179 -8.90 2.86 -13.93
C ILE A 179 -9.08 3.17 -15.41
N GLY A 180 -9.07 4.44 -15.78
CA GLY A 180 -9.10 4.90 -17.17
C GLY A 180 -7.74 4.76 -17.83
N ILE A 181 -7.69 4.10 -18.98
CA ILE A 181 -6.46 3.84 -19.73
C ILE A 181 -6.54 4.49 -21.11
N LYS A 182 -5.48 5.19 -21.50
CA LYS A 182 -5.31 5.72 -22.86
C LYS A 182 -3.88 5.50 -23.31
N ASN A 183 -3.65 4.80 -24.42
CA ASN A 183 -2.30 4.51 -24.93
C ASN A 183 -1.38 3.88 -23.86
N ASN A 184 -1.84 2.84 -23.16
CA ASN A 184 -1.12 2.22 -22.03
C ASN A 184 -0.72 3.19 -20.91
N LYS A 185 -1.42 4.31 -20.74
CA LYS A 185 -1.19 5.27 -19.67
C LYS A 185 -2.41 5.38 -18.77
N ILE A 186 -2.19 5.45 -17.46
CA ILE A 186 -3.26 5.68 -16.47
C ILE A 186 -3.62 7.15 -16.49
N GLU A 187 -4.89 7.46 -16.76
CA GLU A 187 -5.39 8.84 -16.84
C GLU A 187 -6.17 9.25 -15.59
N PHE A 188 -6.94 8.33 -15.00
CA PHE A 188 -7.71 8.56 -13.79
C PHE A 188 -8.07 7.25 -13.08
N LEU A 189 -8.55 7.36 -11.84
CA LEU A 189 -9.25 6.29 -11.13
C LEU A 189 -10.59 6.80 -10.61
N THR A 190 -11.65 6.02 -10.80
CA THR A 190 -12.95 6.23 -10.15
C THR A 190 -13.20 5.18 -9.08
N SER A 191 -13.88 5.60 -8.01
CA SER A 191 -14.35 4.71 -6.95
C SER A 191 -15.80 5.03 -6.63
N THR A 192 -16.67 4.04 -6.78
CA THR A 192 -18.10 4.19 -6.59
C THR A 192 -18.58 3.26 -5.49
N ASN A 193 -19.25 3.79 -4.49
CA ASN A 193 -19.97 2.99 -3.50
C ASN A 193 -21.31 2.52 -4.13
N PRO A 194 -21.52 1.21 -4.33
CA PRO A 194 -22.69 0.71 -5.06
C PRO A 194 -24.01 0.85 -4.29
N ILE A 195 -23.96 1.11 -2.98
CA ILE A 195 -25.16 1.26 -2.14
C ILE A 195 -25.63 2.72 -2.14
N THR A 196 -24.69 3.66 -2.02
CA THR A 196 -24.99 5.09 -1.88
C THR A 196 -24.91 5.87 -3.20
N ASN A 197 -24.31 5.27 -4.24
CA ASN A 197 -23.90 5.93 -5.48
C ASN A 197 -22.91 7.10 -5.28
N GLU A 198 -22.30 7.22 -4.10
CA GLU A 198 -21.18 8.15 -3.90
C GLU A 198 -20.02 7.74 -4.80
N MET A 199 -19.54 8.69 -5.60
CA MET A 199 -18.48 8.50 -6.57
C MET A 199 -17.38 9.52 -6.32
N ARG A 200 -16.15 9.03 -6.31
CA ARG A 200 -14.94 9.84 -6.27
C ARG A 200 -14.12 9.57 -7.52
N THR A 201 -13.72 10.63 -8.22
CA THR A 201 -12.75 10.57 -9.31
C THR A 201 -11.44 11.17 -8.83
N ILE A 202 -10.34 10.47 -9.10
CA ILE A 202 -8.98 10.93 -8.85
C ILE A 202 -8.30 11.10 -10.20
N GLU A 203 -7.95 12.35 -10.50
CA GLU A 203 -7.16 12.78 -11.65
C GLU A 203 -5.96 13.60 -11.15
N LYS A 204 -5.04 13.93 -12.07
CA LYS A 204 -3.77 14.61 -11.75
C LYS A 204 -4.00 15.93 -11.01
#